data_AF-A0AAW1TBP8-F1
#
_entry.id   AF-A0AAW1TBP8-F1
#
_cell.length_a   1.000
_cell.length_b   1.000
_cell.length_c   1.000
_cell.angle_alpha   90.00
_cell.angle_beta   90.00
_cell.angle_gamma   90.00
#
_symmetry.space_group_name_H-M   'P 1'
#
loop_
_entity.id
_entity.type
_entity.pdbx_description
1 polymer ?
#
loop_
_entity_poly.entity_id
_entity_poly.type
_entity_poly.pdbx_seq_one_letter_code
_entity_poly.pdbx_strand_id
1 'polypeptide(L)'
;MRRYRRPQDQSLAEKKKHSTVDEAMQVATAMNADRVVLTHFSQRYPRLPVGLPVEGDPNYGYHIVAYDGMVIPLCMATDMPNLMPLLTGALETDDDRQKAAERKEIYLRPELRLPPAIG
;
A
#
# COMPACT_ATOMS: atom_id res chain seq x y z
N MET A 1 15.83 7.79 -5.97
CA MET A 1 14.74 6.92 -6.46
C MET A 1 13.43 7.69 -6.39
N ARG A 2 12.64 7.73 -7.47
CA ARG A 2 11.31 8.37 -7.48
C ARG A 2 10.33 7.43 -6.75
N ARG A 3 9.83 7.85 -5.58
CA ARG A 3 8.68 7.20 -4.94
C ARG A 3 7.49 7.26 -5.90
N TYR A 4 6.92 6.11 -6.23
CA TYR A 4 5.85 6.03 -7.22
C TYR A 4 4.54 6.52 -6.60
N ARG A 5 4.18 7.77 -6.90
CA ARG A 5 2.92 8.40 -6.49
C ARG A 5 2.02 8.59 -7.70
N ARG A 6 0.79 8.04 -7.66
CA ARG A 6 -0.20 8.28 -8.72
C ARG A 6 -0.94 9.60 -8.45
N PRO A 7 -0.95 10.57 -9.39
CA PRO A 7 -1.66 11.83 -9.21
C PRO A 7 -3.18 11.66 -8.96
N GLN A 8 -3.75 10.59 -9.50
CA GLN A 8 -5.17 10.26 -9.37
C GLN A 8 -5.55 9.83 -7.96
N ASP A 9 -4.67 9.07 -7.29
CA ASP A 9 -4.88 8.61 -5.91
C ASP A 9 -4.81 9.78 -4.93
N GLN A 10 -3.88 10.71 -5.17
CA GLN A 10 -3.75 11.94 -4.39
C GLN A 10 -5.02 12.78 -4.45
N SER A 11 -5.54 13.04 -5.65
CA SER A 11 -6.77 13.83 -5.82
C SER A 11 -7.98 13.17 -5.15
N LEU A 12 -8.08 11.84 -5.18
CA LEU A 12 -9.15 11.11 -4.52
C LEU A 12 -9.01 11.18 -2.99
N ALA A 13 -7.78 11.03 -2.48
CA ALA A 13 -7.47 11.11 -1.06
C ALA A 13 -7.82 12.50 -0.49
N GLU A 14 -7.44 13.57 -1.18
CA GLU A 14 -7.77 14.95 -0.81
C GLU A 14 -9.28 15.19 -0.78
N LYS A 15 -10.01 14.77 -1.82
CA LYS A 15 -11.47 14.91 -1.89
C LYS A 15 -12.19 14.17 -0.77
N LYS A 16 -11.65 13.01 -0.36
CA LYS A 16 -12.22 12.17 0.71
C LYS A 16 -11.61 12.44 2.08
N LYS A 17 -10.68 13.40 2.20
CA LYS A 17 -9.95 13.70 3.44
C LYS A 17 -9.27 12.47 4.06
N HIS A 18 -8.65 11.65 3.21
CA HIS A 18 -7.82 10.51 3.62
C HIS A 18 -6.35 10.78 3.32
N SER A 19 -5.45 10.05 3.98
CA SER A 19 -4.03 10.04 3.66
C SER A 19 -3.73 8.98 2.60
N THR A 20 -2.76 9.27 1.75
CA THR A 20 -2.06 8.26 0.96
C THR A 20 -1.05 7.49 1.82
N VAL A 21 -0.60 6.32 1.35
CA VAL A 21 0.46 5.54 2.03
C VAL A 21 1.75 6.37 2.16
N ASP A 22 2.13 7.07 1.10
CA ASP A 22 3.29 7.96 1.10
C ASP A 22 3.21 9.03 2.20
N GLU A 23 2.05 9.68 2.36
CA GLU A 23 1.84 10.72 3.37
C GLU A 23 1.91 10.15 4.78
N ALA A 24 1.28 8.99 5.01
CA ALA A 24 1.36 8.30 6.30
C ALA A 24 2.82 7.95 6.65
N MET A 25 3.60 7.44 5.69
CA MET A 25 5.01 7.13 5.89
C MET A 25 5.87 8.38 6.12
N GLN A 26 5.57 9.50 5.45
CA GLN A 26 6.26 10.78 5.68
C GLN A 26 6.03 11.30 7.10
N VAL A 27 4.79 11.25 7.59
CA VAL A 27 4.47 11.62 8.97
C VAL A 27 5.18 10.71 9.96
N ALA A 28 5.18 9.40 9.73
CA ALA A 28 5.90 8.45 10.58
C ALA A 28 7.41 8.72 10.64
N THR A 29 8.02 9.03 9.49
CA THR A 29 9.44 9.39 9.40
C THR A 29 9.72 10.66 10.20
N ALA A 30 8.90 11.71 10.02
CA ALA A 30 9.05 12.98 10.73
C ALA A 30 8.87 12.84 12.26
N MET A 31 8.01 11.90 12.68
CA MET A 31 7.81 11.55 14.09
C MET A 31 8.95 10.69 14.66
N ASN A 32 9.87 10.19 13.83
CA ASN A 32 10.88 9.19 14.19
C ASN A 32 10.25 7.94 14.83
N ALA A 33 9.18 7.43 14.21
CA ALA A 33 8.48 6.25 14.68
C ALA A 33 9.35 4.99 14.57
N ASP A 34 9.42 4.20 15.63
CA ASP A 34 10.12 2.90 15.59
C ASP A 34 9.41 1.91 14.66
N ARG A 35 8.08 1.80 14.74
CA ARG A 35 7.25 0.93 13.89
C ARG A 35 5.97 1.64 13.46
N VAL A 36 5.45 1.28 12.30
CA VAL A 36 4.25 1.88 11.71
C VAL A 36 3.25 0.81 11.36
N VAL A 37 2.04 0.89 11.93
CA VAL A 37 0.91 0.06 11.50
C VAL A 37 0.03 0.89 10.58
N LEU A 38 -0.02 0.50 9.31
CA LEU A 38 -0.89 1.11 8.30
C LEU A 38 -2.23 0.38 8.30
N THR A 39 -3.33 1.13 8.43
CA THR A 39 -4.70 0.62 8.51
C THR A 39 -5.67 1.53 7.76
N HIS A 40 -6.96 1.17 7.77
CA HIS A 40 -8.05 1.92 7.14
C HIS A 40 -7.84 2.10 5.63
N PHE A 41 -7.63 0.98 4.92
CA PHE A 41 -7.50 0.97 3.47
C PHE A 41 -8.87 1.03 2.79
N SER A 42 -9.01 1.90 1.78
CA SER A 42 -10.25 2.00 1.00
C SER A 42 -10.46 0.84 0.02
N GLN A 43 -9.47 -0.05 -0.12
CA GLN A 43 -9.56 -1.27 -0.91
C GLN A 43 -10.09 -2.43 -0.05
N ARG A 44 -11.10 -3.15 -0.55
CA ARG A 44 -11.80 -4.24 0.19
C ARG A 44 -11.22 -5.65 -0.01
N TYR A 45 -9.94 -5.80 -0.34
CA TYR A 45 -9.32 -7.12 -0.59
C TYR A 45 -7.86 -7.18 -0.12
N PRO A 46 -7.34 -8.37 0.24
CA PRO A 46 -6.03 -8.58 0.86
C PRO A 46 -4.88 -8.44 -0.13
N ARG A 47 -4.72 -7.25 -0.72
CA ARG A 47 -3.58 -6.91 -1.58
C ARG A 47 -2.69 -5.92 -0.86
N LEU A 48 -1.39 -6.00 -1.13
CA LEU A 48 -0.46 -4.95 -0.72
C LEU A 48 -0.92 -3.59 -1.25
N PRO A 49 -1.10 -2.58 -0.38
CA PRO A 49 -1.33 -1.21 -0.79
C PRO A 49 -0.28 -0.74 -1.81
N VAL A 50 -0.75 -0.05 -2.85
CA VAL A 50 0.15 0.62 -3.80
C VAL A 50 0.88 1.76 -3.08
N GLY A 51 2.18 1.86 -3.28
CA GLY A 51 3.01 2.89 -2.64
C GLY A 51 3.62 2.46 -1.30
N LEU A 52 3.54 1.17 -0.95
CA LEU A 52 4.36 0.66 0.14
C LEU A 52 5.86 0.76 -0.20
N PRO A 53 6.71 1.04 0.80
CA PRO A 53 8.15 0.98 0.63
C PRO A 53 8.56 -0.39 0.11
N VAL A 54 9.42 -0.40 -0.92
CA VAL A 54 10.00 -1.61 -1.51
C VAL A 54 11.45 -1.77 -1.06
N GLU A 55 12.01 -2.96 -1.25
CA GLU A 55 13.40 -3.25 -0.90
C GLU A 55 14.34 -2.19 -1.51
N GLY A 56 15.18 -1.58 -0.67
CA GLY A 56 16.04 -0.45 -1.02
C GLY A 56 15.48 0.95 -0.75
N ASP A 57 14.21 1.11 -0.37
CA ASP A 57 13.70 2.37 0.19
C ASP A 57 14.23 2.53 1.64
N PRO A 58 14.67 3.73 2.07
CA PRO A 58 15.04 3.97 3.48
C PRO A 58 13.88 3.69 4.46
N ASN A 59 12.65 3.64 3.95
CA ASN A 59 11.47 3.31 4.72
C ASN A 59 11.05 1.83 4.66
N TYR A 60 11.88 0.98 4.06
CA TYR A 60 11.63 -0.44 3.98
C TYR A 60 11.84 -1.12 5.34
N GLY A 61 11.00 -2.10 5.68
CA GLY A 61 11.25 -3.01 6.81
C GLY A 61 10.80 -2.56 8.21
N TYR A 62 10.05 -1.47 8.35
CA TYR A 62 9.48 -1.06 9.66
C TYR A 62 7.96 -0.81 9.64
N HIS A 63 7.33 -0.99 8.48
CA HIS A 63 5.89 -0.85 8.30
C HIS A 63 5.18 -2.21 8.36
N ILE A 64 3.96 -2.21 8.87
CA ILE A 64 3.08 -3.37 9.03
C ILE A 64 1.75 -3.01 8.39
N VAL A 65 1.24 -3.86 7.52
CA VAL A 65 -0.10 -3.70 6.93
C VAL A 65 -1.09 -4.45 7.82
N ALA A 66 -2.06 -3.73 8.37
CA ALA A 66 -3.10 -4.33 9.19
C ALA A 66 -4.10 -5.13 8.34
N TYR A 67 -4.54 -6.27 8.87
CA TYR A 67 -5.63 -7.08 8.34
C TYR A 67 -6.77 -7.19 9.36
N ASP A 68 -7.98 -7.43 8.88
CA ASP A 68 -9.15 -7.63 9.76
C ASP A 68 -8.93 -8.85 10.66
N GLY A 69 -9.14 -8.68 11.97
CA GLY A 69 -8.91 -9.73 12.97
C GLY A 69 -7.44 -9.93 13.37
N MET A 70 -6.51 -9.14 12.84
CA MET A 70 -5.10 -9.21 13.22
C MET A 70 -4.88 -8.74 14.67
N VAL A 71 -4.19 -9.56 15.46
CA VAL A 71 -3.74 -9.22 16.81
C VAL A 71 -2.22 -9.32 16.86
N ILE A 72 -1.55 -8.23 17.21
CA ILE A 72 -0.09 -8.15 17.28
C ILE A 72 0.30 -7.81 18.72
N PRO A 73 0.94 -8.73 19.46
CA PRO A 73 1.63 -8.36 20.70
C PRO A 73 2.69 -7.31 20.39
N LEU A 74 2.79 -6.26 21.21
CA LEU A 74 3.71 -5.14 20.92
C LEU A 74 5.18 -5.60 20.79
N CYS A 75 5.59 -6.61 21.54
CA CYS A 75 6.93 -7.21 21.44
C CYS A 75 7.20 -7.86 20.07
N MET A 76 6.16 -8.31 19.36
CA MET A 76 6.28 -8.94 18.04
C MET A 76 6.27 -7.91 16.91
N ALA A 77 5.83 -6.67 17.16
CA ALA A 77 5.79 -5.61 16.15
C ALA A 77 7.19 -5.32 15.55
N THR A 78 8.26 -5.62 16.28
CA THR A 78 9.64 -5.51 15.80
C THR A 78 9.94 -6.44 14.63
N ASP A 79 9.44 -7.68 14.68
CA ASP A 79 9.71 -8.75 13.71
C ASP A 79 8.64 -8.84 12.61
N MET A 80 7.45 -8.30 12.88
CA MET A 80 6.32 -8.31 11.95
C MET A 80 6.65 -7.85 10.52
N PRO A 81 7.43 -6.77 10.28
CA PRO A 81 7.79 -6.36 8.93
C PRO A 81 8.47 -7.45 8.09
N ASN A 82 9.26 -8.32 8.72
CA ASN A 82 9.94 -9.44 8.04
C ASN A 82 8.95 -10.55 7.62
N LEU A 83 7.82 -10.66 8.32
CA LEU A 83 6.76 -11.62 8.02
C LEU A 83 5.77 -11.09 6.99
N MET A 84 5.72 -9.77 6.76
CA MET A 84 4.75 -9.14 5.86
C MET A 84 4.74 -9.73 4.44
N PRO A 85 5.89 -9.99 3.78
CA PRO A 85 5.88 -10.58 2.44
C PRO A 85 5.19 -11.95 2.40
N LEU A 86 5.39 -12.77 3.45
CA LEU A 86 4.80 -14.10 3.56
C LEU A 86 3.30 -14.01 3.88
N LEU A 87 2.92 -13.14 4.81
CA LEU A 87 1.52 -12.93 5.19
C LEU A 87 0.70 -12.38 4.02
N THR A 88 1.24 -11.44 3.26
CA THR A 88 0.55 -10.99 2.05
C THR A 88 0.41 -12.13 1.06
N GLY A 89 1.48 -12.86 0.75
CA GLY A 89 1.41 -13.97 -0.21
C GLY A 89 0.41 -15.06 0.20
N ALA A 90 0.22 -15.29 1.50
CA ALA A 90 -0.75 -16.25 2.04
C ALA A 90 -2.20 -15.74 1.98
N LEU A 91 -2.41 -14.43 2.07
CA LEU A 91 -3.75 -13.81 2.08
C LEU A 91 -4.22 -13.41 0.67
N GLU A 92 -3.32 -13.29 -0.30
CA GLU A 92 -3.67 -13.05 -1.70
C GLU A 92 -4.48 -14.21 -2.30
N THR A 93 -5.70 -13.91 -2.77
CA THR A 93 -6.54 -14.88 -3.48
C THR A 93 -6.18 -14.95 -4.98
N ASP A 94 -6.60 -16.01 -5.68
CA ASP A 94 -6.37 -16.13 -7.13
C ASP A 94 -7.08 -15.01 -7.92
N ASP A 95 -8.26 -14.60 -7.49
CA ASP A 95 -8.96 -13.40 -7.99
C ASP A 95 -8.13 -12.12 -7.80
N ASP A 96 -7.36 -12.05 -6.71
CA ASP A 96 -6.49 -10.92 -6.43
C ASP A 96 -5.26 -10.88 -7.32
N ARG A 97 -4.66 -12.05 -7.56
CA ARG A 97 -3.55 -12.23 -8.50
C ARG A 97 -3.97 -11.89 -9.92
N GLN A 98 -5.13 -12.36 -10.37
CA GLN A 98 -5.63 -12.14 -11.73
C GLN A 98 -5.95 -10.66 -12.00
N LYS A 99 -6.68 -10.01 -11.09
CA LYS A 99 -6.94 -8.56 -11.18
C LYS A 99 -5.66 -7.71 -11.07
N ALA A 100 -4.61 -8.19 -10.39
CA ALA A 100 -3.31 -7.52 -10.35
C ALA A 100 -2.55 -7.66 -11.68
N ALA A 101 -2.64 -8.81 -12.33
CA ALA A 101 -2.09 -9.06 -13.67
C ALA A 101 -2.80 -8.23 -14.74
N GLU A 102 -4.14 -8.22 -14.75
CA GLU A 102 -4.97 -7.40 -15.65
C GLU A 102 -4.65 -5.92 -15.48
N ARG A 103 -4.49 -5.45 -14.24
CA ARG A 103 -4.05 -4.09 -13.95
C ARG A 103 -2.64 -3.83 -14.49
N LYS A 104 -1.66 -4.71 -14.24
CA LYS A 104 -0.30 -4.60 -14.81
C LYS A 104 -0.34 -4.51 -16.34
N GLU A 105 -1.23 -5.25 -17.00
CA GLU A 105 -1.40 -5.23 -18.45
C GLU A 105 -2.01 -3.91 -18.96
N ILE A 106 -3.04 -3.38 -18.28
CA ILE A 106 -3.59 -2.04 -18.54
C ILE A 106 -2.50 -0.95 -18.30
N TYR A 107 -1.60 -1.14 -17.32
CA TYR A 107 -0.51 -0.21 -17.03
C TYR A 107 0.63 -0.26 -18.06
N LEU A 108 0.86 -1.42 -18.70
CA LEU A 108 1.87 -1.61 -19.75
C LEU A 108 1.38 -1.19 -21.14
N ARG A 109 0.07 -0.95 -21.31
CA ARG A 109 -0.54 -0.48 -22.56
C ARG A 109 -1.24 0.87 -22.38
N PRO A 110 -0.51 2.00 -22.49
CA PRO A 110 -1.06 3.35 -22.33
C PRO A 110 -2.29 3.65 -23.19
N GLU A 111 -2.37 3.00 -24.37
CA GLU A 111 -3.42 3.10 -25.38
C GLU A 111 -4.82 2.67 -24.88
N LEU A 112 -4.89 1.80 -23.85
CA LEU A 112 -6.13 1.25 -23.31
C LEU A 112 -6.73 2.10 -22.19
N ARG A 113 -6.14 3.26 -21.86
CA ARG A 113 -6.74 4.22 -20.95
C ARG A 113 -7.92 4.92 -21.62
N LEU A 114 -9.13 4.69 -21.12
CA LEU A 114 -10.26 5.57 -21.42
C LEU A 114 -9.87 7.01 -20.99
N PRO A 115 -10.03 8.01 -21.87
CA PRO A 115 -9.78 9.39 -21.49
C PRO A 115 -10.69 9.76 -20.31
N PRO A 116 -10.24 10.63 -19.39
CA PRO A 116 -11.08 11.09 -18.29
C PRO A 116 -12.37 11.68 -18.89
N ALA A 117 -13.52 11.20 -18.40
CA ALA A 117 -14.81 11.78 -18.76
C ALA A 117 -14.78 13.27 -18.36
N ILE A 118 -14.74 14.12 -19.37
CA ILE A 118 -14.66 15.56 -19.23
C ILE A 118 -16.04 16.02 -18.73
N GLY A 119 -16.08 16.58 -17.52
CA GLY A 119 -17.27 17.16 -16.89
C GLY A 119 -16.85 18.36 -16.06
#